data_AF-A0A2U0S1H3-F1
#
_entry.id   AF-A0A2U0S1H3-F1
#
_cell.length_a   1.000
_cell.length_b   1.000
_cell.length_c   1.000
_cell.angle_alpha   90.00
_cell.angle_beta   90.00
_cell.angle_gamma   90.00
#
_symmetry.space_group_name_H-M   'P 1'
#
loop_
_entity.id
_entity.type
_entity.pdbx_description
1 polymer ?
#
loop_
_entity_poly.entity_id
_entity_poly.type
_entity_poly.pdbx_seq_one_letter_code
_entity_poly.pdbx_strand_id
1 'polypeptide(L)'
;MENKKVKEYVKKRYGEIAQKECTTCSSSSCCTSDCGTPPQYVAWKIGYSPSDIEAVPEESLLGLGCGNPVALAILKEGETVLDHGSGVGVDVFLASNKVVPKGKVIGVDMTDTMIN
;
A
#
# COMPACT_ATOMS: atom_id res chain seq x y z
N MET A 1 24.69 17.89 2.46
CA MET A 1 23.75 18.12 3.60
C MET A 1 22.29 18.21 3.15
N GLU A 2 22.01 18.72 1.95
CA GLU A 2 20.65 18.89 1.41
C GLU A 2 19.90 17.56 1.17
N ASN A 3 20.53 16.56 0.55
CA ASN A 3 19.91 15.24 0.30
C ASN A 3 19.48 14.50 1.58
N LYS A 4 20.19 14.70 2.69
CA LYS A 4 19.80 14.11 3.99
C LYS A 4 18.49 14.73 4.48
N LYS A 5 18.34 16.06 4.38
CA LYS A 5 17.12 16.76 4.80
C LYS A 5 15.91 16.33 3.97
N VAL A 6 16.07 16.20 2.65
CA VAL A 6 15.00 15.71 1.76
C VAL A 6 14.59 14.30 2.12
N LYS A 7 15.55 13.38 2.33
CA LYS A 7 15.27 12.00 2.72
C LYS A 7 14.49 11.93 4.04
N GLU A 8 14.91 12.67 5.06
CA GLU A 8 14.21 12.71 6.35
C GLU A 8 12.79 13.29 6.21
N TYR A 9 12.62 14.33 5.39
CA TYR A 9 11.30 14.90 5.12
C TYR A 9 10.37 13.90 4.43
N VAL A 10 10.84 13.20 3.39
CA VAL A 10 10.07 12.15 2.69
C VAL A 10 9.70 11.03 3.64
N LYS A 11 10.68 10.50 4.41
CA LYS A 11 10.45 9.44 5.39
C LYS A 11 9.40 9.85 6.43
N LYS A 12 9.51 11.06 6.98
CA LYS A 12 8.53 11.60 7.93
C LYS A 12 7.13 11.67 7.31
N ARG A 13 7.01 12.20 6.09
CA ARG A 13 5.70 12.38 5.44
C ARG A 13 4.98 11.06 5.18
N TYR A 14 5.69 10.03 4.74
CA TYR A 14 5.11 8.69 4.57
C TYR A 14 4.77 8.06 5.91
N GLY A 15 5.63 8.20 6.93
CA GLY A 15 5.36 7.65 8.26
C GLY A 15 4.10 8.21 8.91
N GLU A 16 3.86 9.51 8.75
CA GLU A 16 2.62 10.15 9.21
C GLU A 16 1.36 9.63 8.50
N ILE A 17 1.45 9.09 7.28
CA ILE A 17 0.27 8.54 6.58
C ILE A 17 -0.08 7.17 7.13
N ALA A 18 0.91 6.32 7.39
CA ALA A 18 0.69 4.98 7.93
C ALA A 18 -0.02 4.99 9.29
N GLN A 19 0.23 6.02 10.10
CA GLN A 19 -0.38 6.18 11.43
C GLN A 19 -1.74 6.88 11.42
N LYS A 20 -2.16 7.47 10.30
CA LYS A 20 -3.40 8.23 10.25
C LYS A 20 -4.59 7.28 10.11
N GLU A 21 -5.14 6.87 11.23
CA GLU A 21 -6.53 6.43 11.30
C GLU A 21 -7.45 7.63 11.06
N CYS A 22 -8.44 7.48 10.17
CA CYS A 22 -9.46 8.50 9.95
C CYS A 22 -10.33 8.59 11.22
N THR A 23 -9.94 9.44 12.16
CA THR A 23 -10.48 9.50 13.53
C THR A 23 -11.66 10.46 13.71
N THR A 24 -12.33 10.86 12.63
CA THR A 24 -13.42 11.86 12.70
C THR A 24 -14.65 11.47 11.88
N CYS A 25 -15.39 10.47 12.39
CA CYS A 25 -16.77 10.20 11.99
C CYS A 25 -17.63 9.85 13.22
N SER A 26 -17.67 10.71 14.23
CA SER A 26 -18.48 10.51 15.45
C SER A 26 -19.45 11.66 15.77
N SER A 27 -19.79 12.49 14.79
CA SER A 27 -20.88 13.47 14.95
C SER A 27 -21.67 13.67 13.66
N SER A 28 -22.95 13.41 13.78
CA SER A 28 -24.00 13.21 12.76
C SER A 28 -24.39 14.43 11.91
N SER A 29 -23.44 15.27 11.47
CA SER A 29 -23.81 16.46 10.67
C SER A 29 -22.77 16.97 9.65
N CYS A 30 -21.67 16.27 9.39
CA CYS A 30 -20.62 16.76 8.47
C CYS A 30 -20.24 15.72 7.42
N CYS A 31 -21.16 15.42 6.49
CA CYS A 31 -20.85 14.70 5.27
C CYS A 31 -20.96 15.63 4.06
N THR A 32 -20.04 16.59 3.94
CA THR A 32 -19.66 17.20 2.67
C THR A 32 -18.20 17.66 2.75
N SER A 33 -17.34 16.96 1.99
CA SER A 33 -16.14 17.49 1.30
C SER A 33 -14.72 17.28 1.87
N ASP A 34 -14.48 16.68 3.03
CA ASP A 34 -13.09 16.52 3.55
C ASP A 34 -12.71 15.11 4.02
N CYS A 35 -13.57 14.12 3.80
CA CYS A 35 -13.18 12.72 3.86
C CYS A 35 -12.58 12.40 2.48
N GLY A 36 -11.27 12.21 2.38
CA GLY A 36 -10.60 11.91 1.11
C GLY A 36 -11.20 10.72 0.36
N THR A 37 -10.78 10.50 -0.89
CA THR A 37 -11.21 9.33 -1.67
C THR A 37 -10.91 8.03 -0.92
N PRO A 38 -11.88 7.10 -0.81
CA PRO A 38 -11.66 5.81 -0.15
C PRO A 38 -10.43 5.09 -0.73
N PRO A 39 -9.55 4.51 0.09
CA PRO A 39 -8.36 3.82 -0.42
C PRO A 39 -8.65 2.71 -1.43
N GLN A 40 -9.76 1.97 -1.23
CA GLN A 40 -10.23 0.93 -2.15
C GLN A 40 -10.58 1.52 -3.52
N TYR A 41 -11.20 2.71 -3.55
CA TYR A 41 -11.53 3.40 -4.80
C TYR A 41 -10.27 3.82 -5.55
N VAL A 42 -9.25 4.30 -4.83
CA VAL A 42 -7.95 4.63 -5.43
C VAL A 42 -7.31 3.39 -6.05
N ALA A 43 -7.27 2.27 -5.31
CA ALA A 43 -6.74 0.99 -5.80
C ALA A 43 -7.47 0.52 -7.08
N TRP A 44 -8.80 0.55 -7.08
CA TRP A 44 -9.58 0.20 -8.27
C TRP A 44 -9.22 1.09 -9.47
N LYS A 45 -9.13 2.41 -9.26
CA LYS A 45 -8.82 3.37 -10.32
C LYS A 45 -7.42 3.17 -10.93
N ILE A 46 -6.45 2.67 -10.15
CA ILE A 46 -5.08 2.41 -10.61
C ILE A 46 -4.88 0.98 -11.16
N GLY A 47 -5.95 0.19 -11.26
CA GLY A 47 -5.96 -1.07 -12.00
C GLY A 47 -6.00 -2.34 -11.17
N TYR A 48 -6.27 -2.27 -9.86
CA TYR A 48 -6.59 -3.46 -9.07
C TYR A 48 -8.02 -3.92 -9.34
N SER A 49 -8.22 -5.21 -9.54
CA SER A 49 -9.57 -5.78 -9.67
C SER A 49 -10.27 -5.82 -8.31
N PRO A 50 -11.62 -5.90 -8.27
CA PRO A 50 -12.35 -6.10 -7.02
C PRO A 50 -11.84 -7.33 -6.25
N SER A 51 -11.52 -8.42 -6.95
CA SER A 51 -10.94 -9.62 -6.34
C SER A 51 -9.55 -9.41 -5.76
N ASP A 52 -8.72 -8.53 -6.35
CA ASP A 52 -7.40 -8.21 -5.77
C ASP A 52 -7.58 -7.41 -4.48
N ILE A 53 -8.51 -6.45 -4.46
CA ILE A 53 -8.81 -5.61 -3.30
C ILE A 53 -9.34 -6.45 -2.13
N GLU A 54 -10.19 -7.44 -2.42
CA GLU A 54 -10.71 -8.38 -1.41
C GLU A 54 -9.69 -9.41 -0.93
N ALA A 55 -8.65 -9.69 -1.72
CA ALA A 55 -7.63 -10.69 -1.40
C ALA A 55 -6.51 -10.18 -0.49
N VAL A 56 -6.50 -8.89 -0.15
CA VAL A 56 -5.50 -8.26 0.73
C VAL A 56 -6.12 -7.73 2.01
N PRO A 57 -5.35 -7.59 3.12
CA PRO A 57 -5.84 -6.93 4.32
C PRO A 57 -6.30 -5.50 4.02
N GLU A 58 -7.40 -5.04 4.63
CA GLU A 58 -7.94 -3.70 4.40
C GLU A 58 -6.90 -2.62 4.78
N GLU A 59 -6.12 -2.87 5.82
CA GLU A 59 -5.07 -1.99 6.33
C GLU A 59 -3.90 -1.84 5.35
N SER A 60 -3.77 -2.77 4.40
CA SER A 60 -2.79 -2.62 3.32
C SER A 60 -3.21 -1.57 2.27
N LEU A 61 -4.45 -1.08 2.30
CA LEU A 61 -4.95 -0.09 1.33
C LEU A 61 -4.91 1.32 1.92
N LEU A 62 -3.83 2.06 1.65
CA LEU A 62 -3.69 3.48 2.04
C LEU A 62 -4.01 4.48 0.93
N GLY A 63 -4.30 4.02 -0.29
CA GLY A 63 -4.62 4.90 -1.42
C GLY A 63 -3.43 5.75 -1.90
N LEU A 64 -2.20 5.29 -1.69
CA LEU A 64 -0.96 5.97 -2.10
C LEU A 64 -0.35 5.42 -3.40
N GLY A 65 -0.88 4.32 -3.92
CA GLY A 65 -0.37 3.65 -5.11
C GLY A 65 -0.63 4.43 -6.39
N CYS A 66 0.18 4.18 -7.41
CA CYS A 66 0.04 4.78 -8.75
C CYS A 66 -0.20 3.77 -9.88
N GLY A 67 -0.21 2.46 -9.58
CA GLY A 67 -0.44 1.40 -10.54
C GLY A 67 -0.59 0.02 -9.89
N ASN A 68 -0.72 -1.01 -10.73
CA ASN A 68 -0.78 -2.43 -10.35
C ASN A 68 0.38 -3.22 -11.00
N PRO A 69 1.57 -3.27 -10.36
CA PRO A 69 2.71 -4.05 -10.82
C PRO A 69 2.43 -5.56 -10.93
N VAL A 70 1.64 -6.12 -10.01
CA VAL A 70 1.34 -7.57 -9.96
C VAL A 70 0.50 -8.06 -11.14
N ALA A 71 -0.29 -7.19 -11.76
CA ALA A 71 -0.99 -7.50 -13.01
C ALA A 71 -0.05 -7.55 -14.22
N LEU A 72 1.05 -6.80 -14.19
CA LEU A 72 2.02 -6.71 -15.28
C LEU A 72 3.13 -7.76 -15.15
N ALA A 73 3.50 -8.10 -13.92
CA ALA A 73 4.45 -9.15 -13.62
C ALA A 73 3.76 -10.51 -13.82
N ILE A 74 4.15 -11.25 -14.86
CA ILE A 74 3.68 -12.61 -15.16
C ILE A 74 4.32 -13.58 -14.14
N LEU A 75 4.01 -13.40 -12.86
CA LEU A 75 4.60 -14.11 -11.73
C LEU A 75 4.24 -15.59 -11.76
N LYS A 76 5.19 -16.44 -11.39
CA LYS A 76 5.05 -17.90 -11.36
C LYS A 76 5.34 -18.47 -9.99
N GLU A 77 4.72 -19.61 -9.69
CA GLU A 77 5.02 -20.40 -8.49
C GLU A 77 6.53 -20.68 -8.40
N GLY A 78 7.12 -20.48 -7.22
CA GLY A 78 8.55 -20.71 -7.00
C GLY A 78 9.44 -19.48 -7.19
N GLU A 79 8.92 -18.39 -7.76
CA GLU A 79 9.72 -17.17 -7.95
C GLU A 79 10.00 -16.43 -6.63
N THR A 80 11.13 -15.71 -6.61
CA THR A 80 11.44 -14.75 -5.54
C THR A 80 11.19 -13.35 -6.05
N VAL A 81 10.32 -12.60 -5.36
CA VAL A 81 9.88 -11.26 -5.74
C VAL A 81 10.38 -10.25 -4.70
N LEU A 82 10.94 -9.13 -5.17
CA LEU A 82 11.28 -7.96 -4.36
C LEU A 82 10.33 -6.83 -4.72
N ASP A 83 9.58 -6.36 -3.73
CA ASP A 83 8.79 -5.13 -3.82
C ASP A 83 9.53 -3.98 -3.14
N HIS A 84 9.89 -2.96 -3.91
CA HIS A 84 10.75 -1.86 -3.47
C HIS A 84 9.94 -0.56 -3.30
N GLY A 85 9.72 -0.18 -2.04
CA GLY A 85 8.72 0.82 -1.65
C GLY A 85 7.37 0.17 -1.37
N SER A 86 7.37 -0.97 -0.66
CA SER A 86 6.20 -1.82 -0.48
C SER A 86 5.07 -1.16 0.33
N GLY A 87 5.37 -0.08 1.07
CA GLY A 87 4.44 0.51 2.02
C GLY A 87 3.88 -0.56 2.97
N VAL A 88 2.56 -0.50 3.17
CA VAL A 88 1.79 -1.48 3.97
C VAL A 88 1.48 -2.79 3.24
N GLY A 89 1.96 -2.99 2.00
CA GLY A 89 2.14 -4.33 1.43
C GLY A 89 1.11 -4.85 0.43
N VAL A 90 0.28 -4.02 -0.23
CA VAL A 90 -0.70 -4.49 -1.25
C VAL A 90 -0.07 -5.44 -2.27
N ASP A 91 1.01 -4.98 -2.93
CA ASP A 91 1.71 -5.76 -3.95
C ASP A 91 2.39 -7.00 -3.37
N VAL A 92 2.92 -6.91 -2.14
CA VAL A 92 3.51 -8.05 -1.43
C VAL A 92 2.47 -9.16 -1.24
N PHE A 93 1.29 -8.83 -0.73
CA PHE A 93 0.22 -9.81 -0.48
C PHE A 93 -0.28 -10.42 -1.79
N LEU A 94 -0.53 -9.61 -2.81
CA LEU A 94 -0.99 -10.12 -4.11
C LEU A 94 0.06 -10.97 -4.82
N ALA A 95 1.32 -10.56 -4.78
CA ALA A 95 2.41 -11.37 -5.33
C ALA A 95 2.54 -12.70 -4.57
N SER A 96 2.33 -12.70 -3.26
CA SER A 96 2.45 -13.91 -2.44
C SER A 96 1.48 -14.99 -2.90
N ASN A 97 0.23 -14.61 -3.23
CA ASN A 97 -0.79 -15.52 -3.76
C ASN A 97 -0.39 -16.21 -5.08
N LYS A 98 0.59 -15.66 -5.81
CA LYS A 98 1.05 -16.21 -7.10
C LYS A 98 2.29 -17.10 -6.98
N VAL A 99 3.17 -16.83 -6.01
CA VAL A 99 4.49 -17.47 -5.94
C VAL A 99 4.59 -18.58 -4.88
N VAL A 100 3.77 -18.55 -3.82
CA VAL A 100 3.73 -19.56 -2.76
C VAL A 100 3.11 -20.89 -3.25
N PRO A 101 3.41 -22.04 -2.62
CA PRO A 101 4.25 -22.25 -1.42
C PRO A 101 5.75 -22.35 -1.69
N LYS A 102 6.18 -22.44 -2.96
CA LYS A 102 7.60 -22.67 -3.30
C LYS A 102 8.41 -21.38 -3.48
N GLY A 103 7.74 -20.24 -3.63
CA GLY A 103 8.34 -18.93 -3.82
C GLY A 103 8.37 -18.09 -2.55
N LYS A 104 8.86 -16.86 -2.69
CA LYS A 104 8.95 -15.90 -1.59
C LYS A 104 8.75 -14.47 -2.11
N VAL A 105 8.10 -13.64 -1.31
CA VAL A 105 8.00 -12.20 -1.57
C VAL A 105 8.67 -11.44 -0.43
N ILE A 106 9.42 -10.40 -0.77
CA ILE A 106 10.15 -9.55 0.17
C ILE A 106 9.73 -8.11 -0.11
N GLY A 107 9.02 -7.49 0.84
CA GLY A 107 8.75 -6.05 0.83
C GLY A 107 9.89 -5.28 1.50
N VAL A 108 10.31 -4.17 0.90
CA VAL A 108 11.26 -3.24 1.49
C VAL A 108 10.65 -1.85 1.49
N ASP A 109 10.57 -1.23 2.66
CA ASP A 109 10.20 0.18 2.81
C ASP A 109 11.25 0.92 3.65
N MET A 110 11.36 2.23 3.42
CA MET A 110 12.24 3.11 4.20
C MET A 110 11.65 3.48 5.57
N THR A 111 10.33 3.33 5.72
CA THR A 111 9.54 3.87 6.80
C THR A 111 9.16 2.77 7.77
N ASP A 112 9.62 2.87 9.02
CA ASP A 112 9.38 1.84 10.04
C ASP A 112 7.88 1.60 10.28
N THR A 113 7.10 2.68 10.35
CA THR A 113 5.64 2.63 10.58
C THR A 113 4.84 2.05 9.42
N MET A 114 5.47 1.82 8.25
CA MET A 114 4.82 1.10 7.14
C MET A 114 4.92 -0.42 7.31
N ILE A 115 5.88 -0.89 8.11
CA ILE A 115 6.22 -2.31 8.25
C ILE A 115 6.11 -2.83 9.70
N ASN A 116 6.01 -1.95 10.70
CA ASN A 116 5.95 -2.24 12.14
C ASN A 116 4.96 -1.34 12.88
#